data_AF-A0A965WFF6-F1
#
_entry.id   AF-A0A965WFF6-F1
#
_cell.length_a   1.000
_cell.length_b   1.000
_cell.length_c   1.000
_cell.angle_alpha   90.00
_cell.angle_beta   90.00
_cell.angle_gamma   90.00
#
_symmetry.space_group_name_H-M   'P 1'
#
loop_
_entity.id
_entity.type
_entity.pdbx_description
1 polymer ?
#
loop_
_entity_poly.entity_id
_entity_poly.type
_entity_poly.pdbx_seq_one_letter_code
_entity_poly.pdbx_strand_id
1 'polypeptide(L)'
;PVNPGKDLDTVGLPISIIAKKNIQPGLATAVAIMLKENFFDLDPTSPRGTFPSMNIVRELSENSAASKIYLRERGYIPFLYRFLPFQLASFVDLAINSLGLLLTIILIYNYIGLPKPYELWLRHRARSNLREIHHLIDKSKSQILTSNESKKISTLINQIEKSTLFHITVSTRLNEIKSKFNNLISKK
;
A
#
# COMPACT_ATOMS: atom_id res chain seq x y z
N PRO A 1 18.07 -2.50 60.60
CA PRO A 1 17.20 -1.81 61.58
C PRO A 1 16.13 -0.99 60.84
N VAL A 2 14.90 -1.51 60.79
CA VAL A 2 13.72 -0.82 60.28
C VAL A 2 13.30 0.21 61.33
N ASN A 3 13.12 1.47 60.94
CA ASN A 3 12.81 2.58 61.85
C ASN A 3 11.28 2.75 61.88
N PRO A 4 10.56 2.32 62.93
CA PRO A 4 9.12 2.08 62.90
C PRO A 4 8.26 3.34 63.08
N GLY A 5 8.66 4.47 62.46
CA GLY A 5 7.95 5.75 62.57
C GLY A 5 7.80 6.53 61.26
N LYS A 6 8.23 5.96 60.12
CA LYS A 6 8.17 6.64 58.81
C LYS A 6 7.57 5.81 57.68
N ASP A 7 7.58 4.48 57.79
CA ASP A 7 7.07 3.60 56.74
C ASP A 7 5.79 2.93 57.23
N LEU A 8 4.68 3.20 56.53
CA LEU A 8 3.39 2.54 56.73
C LEU A 8 3.35 1.30 55.84
N ASP A 9 3.45 0.12 56.44
CA ASP A 9 3.18 -1.14 55.76
C ASP A 9 1.68 -1.25 55.44
N THR A 10 1.32 -0.90 54.21
CA THR A 10 -0.05 -0.92 53.71
C THR A 10 -0.21 -1.92 52.57
N VAL A 11 -1.40 -2.52 52.45
CA VAL A 11 -1.72 -3.43 51.35
C VAL A 11 -2.10 -2.60 50.13
N GLY A 12 -1.21 -2.54 49.14
CA GLY A 12 -1.48 -1.90 47.86
C GLY A 12 -2.31 -2.82 46.95
N LEU A 13 -3.49 -2.36 46.52
CA LEU A 13 -4.27 -3.03 45.49
C LEU A 13 -3.77 -2.61 44.11
N PRO A 14 -3.38 -3.55 43.23
CA PRO A 14 -2.91 -3.19 41.91
C PRO A 14 -4.06 -2.75 41.00
N ILE A 15 -3.92 -1.59 40.38
CA ILE A 15 -4.84 -1.09 39.37
C ILE A 15 -4.32 -1.50 37.99
N SER A 16 -5.07 -2.35 37.29
CA SER A 16 -4.75 -2.76 35.91
C SER A 16 -5.75 -2.15 34.93
N ILE A 17 -5.25 -1.49 33.89
CA ILE A 17 -6.09 -0.98 32.80
C ILE A 17 -6.13 -2.02 31.68
N ILE A 18 -7.31 -2.60 31.49
CA ILE A 18 -7.54 -3.64 30.49
C ILE A 18 -8.28 -3.01 29.29
N ALA A 19 -7.76 -3.25 28.10
CA ALA A 19 -8.36 -2.80 26.85
C ALA A 19 -8.66 -3.98 25.93
N LYS A 20 -9.58 -3.79 24.98
CA LYS A 20 -9.85 -4.78 23.91
C LYS A 20 -8.57 -5.06 23.12
N LYS A 21 -8.36 -6.32 22.74
CA LYS A 21 -7.20 -6.76 21.93
C LYS A 21 -7.04 -5.98 20.62
N ASN A 22 -8.17 -5.59 20.01
CA ASN A 22 -8.21 -4.88 18.73
C ASN A 22 -8.30 -3.34 18.89
N ILE A 23 -7.84 -2.80 20.01
CA ILE A 23 -7.74 -1.34 20.17
C ILE A 23 -6.81 -0.77 19.08
N GLN A 24 -7.20 0.39 18.54
CA GLN A 24 -6.37 1.08 17.56
C GLN A 24 -4.98 1.35 18.17
N PRO A 25 -3.88 0.99 17.48
CA PRO A 25 -2.53 1.11 18.03
C PRO A 25 -2.21 2.52 18.54
N GLY A 26 -2.63 3.55 17.80
CA GLY A 26 -2.46 4.94 18.24
C GLY A 26 -3.15 5.22 19.57
N LEU A 27 -4.38 4.74 19.78
CA LEU A 27 -5.09 4.96 21.04
C LEU A 27 -4.39 4.27 22.20
N ALA A 28 -3.90 3.05 22.00
CA ALA A 28 -3.08 2.36 22.99
C ALA A 28 -1.79 3.12 23.31
N THR A 29 -1.15 3.70 22.30
CA THR A 29 0.05 4.55 22.47
C THR A 29 -0.25 5.84 23.23
N ALA A 30 -1.33 6.56 22.92
CA ALA A 30 -1.69 7.79 23.62
C ALA A 30 -2.02 7.52 25.10
N VAL A 31 -2.81 6.48 25.37
CA VAL A 31 -3.13 6.07 26.75
C VAL A 31 -1.85 5.67 27.48
N ALA A 32 -0.95 4.91 26.85
CA ALA A 32 0.33 4.53 27.44
C ALA A 32 1.23 5.74 27.75
N ILE A 33 1.28 6.74 26.86
CA ILE A 33 2.03 7.99 27.11
C ILE A 33 1.42 8.73 28.29
N MET A 34 0.09 8.94 28.31
CA MET A 34 -0.60 9.63 29.40
C MET A 34 -0.35 8.93 30.74
N LEU A 35 -0.51 7.61 30.80
CA LEU A 35 -0.29 6.84 32.03
C LEU A 35 1.16 6.96 32.49
N LYS A 36 2.10 6.84 31.56
CA LYS A 36 3.51 7.00 31.89
C LYS A 36 3.82 8.42 32.38
N GLU A 37 3.27 9.46 31.78
CA GLU A 37 3.55 10.83 32.23
C GLU A 37 3.04 11.11 33.65
N ASN A 38 1.85 10.58 33.99
CA ASN A 38 1.21 10.81 35.28
C ASN A 38 1.75 9.89 36.40
N PHE A 39 2.18 8.66 36.08
CA PHE A 39 2.53 7.64 37.08
C PHE A 39 4.00 7.19 37.04
N PHE A 40 4.87 7.88 36.29
CA PHE A 40 6.32 7.59 36.29
C PHE A 40 7.06 8.25 37.46
N ASP A 41 6.45 9.24 38.11
CA ASP A 41 7.01 9.88 39.29
C ASP A 41 7.00 8.97 40.52
N LEU A 42 7.80 9.36 41.51
CA LEU A 42 7.89 8.63 42.77
C LEU A 42 6.53 8.65 43.47
N ASP A 43 6.01 7.47 43.79
CA ASP A 43 4.80 7.28 44.58
C ASP A 43 5.17 6.45 45.83
N PRO A 44 4.46 6.53 46.96
CA PRO A 44 4.80 5.79 48.18
C PRO A 44 4.96 4.28 47.96
N THR A 45 4.27 3.74 46.95
CA THR A 45 4.28 2.31 46.60
C THR A 45 5.18 1.97 45.41
N SER A 46 5.85 2.95 44.77
CA SER A 46 6.56 2.73 43.51
C SER A 46 7.76 3.67 43.33
N PRO A 47 8.99 3.14 43.20
CA PRO A 47 10.18 3.95 42.94
C PRO A 47 10.02 4.73 41.61
N ARG A 48 10.61 5.92 41.52
CA ARG A 48 10.61 6.71 40.28
C ARG A 48 11.13 5.88 39.11
N GLY A 49 10.42 5.94 37.98
CA GLY A 49 10.81 5.25 36.75
C GLY A 49 10.52 3.76 36.70
N THR A 50 9.70 3.25 37.61
CA THR A 50 9.31 1.83 37.62
C THR A 50 8.03 1.53 36.86
N PHE A 51 7.48 2.43 36.04
CA PHE A 51 6.20 2.17 35.35
C PHE A 51 6.32 1.14 34.19
N PRO A 52 5.51 0.06 34.16
CA PRO A 52 4.49 -0.35 35.12
C PRO A 52 5.08 -0.88 36.43
N SER A 53 4.60 -0.36 37.57
CA SER A 53 5.24 -0.48 38.89
C SER A 53 5.22 -1.87 39.54
N MET A 54 4.42 -2.79 39.01
CA MET A 54 4.33 -4.15 39.53
C MET A 54 4.36 -5.17 38.39
N ASN A 55 5.25 -6.15 38.49
CA ASN A 55 5.23 -7.36 37.66
C ASN A 55 4.21 -8.36 38.24
N ILE A 56 2.92 -8.02 38.19
CA ILE A 56 1.85 -8.94 38.60
C ILE A 56 1.78 -10.05 37.54
N VAL A 57 1.47 -11.27 37.98
CA VAL A 57 1.20 -12.43 37.10
C VAL A 57 0.20 -12.00 36.03
N ARG A 58 0.70 -11.84 34.81
CA ARG A 58 -0.06 -11.34 33.67
C ARG A 58 -0.92 -12.46 33.13
N GLU A 59 -2.11 -12.63 33.70
CA GLU A 59 -3.14 -13.48 33.09
C GLU A 59 -3.53 -12.99 31.68
N LEU A 60 -3.20 -11.74 31.35
CA LEU A 60 -3.48 -11.09 30.08
C LEU A 60 -2.19 -10.64 29.38
N SER A 61 -2.08 -10.97 28.09
CA SER A 61 -0.96 -10.52 27.25
C SER A 61 -0.91 -9.00 27.14
N GLU A 62 0.27 -8.40 27.29
CA GLU A 62 0.44 -6.96 27.08
C GLU A 62 0.10 -6.52 25.65
N ASN A 63 -0.43 -5.31 25.54
CA ASN A 63 -0.57 -4.66 24.25
C ASN A 63 0.83 -4.26 23.72
N SER A 64 1.16 -4.70 22.50
CA SER A 64 2.48 -4.46 21.89
C SER A 64 2.77 -2.99 21.57
N ALA A 65 1.75 -2.14 21.43
CA ALA A 65 1.93 -0.70 21.24
C ALA A 65 2.23 0.00 22.58
N ALA A 66 1.56 -0.42 23.66
CA ALA A 66 1.79 0.13 25.00
C ALA A 66 3.16 -0.29 25.57
N SER A 67 3.55 -1.56 25.40
CA SER A 67 4.84 -2.06 25.89
C SER A 67 6.04 -1.31 25.31
N LYS A 68 5.97 -0.93 24.02
CA LYS A 68 7.00 -0.10 23.36
C LYS A 68 7.18 1.28 24.01
N ILE A 69 6.15 1.82 24.66
CA ILE A 69 6.22 3.10 25.38
C ILE A 69 6.79 2.89 26.77
N TYR A 70 6.35 1.86 27.49
CA TYR A 70 6.78 1.59 28.85
C TYR A 70 8.28 1.28 28.95
N LEU A 71 8.80 0.48 28.01
CA LEU A 71 10.22 0.08 28.00
C LEU A 71 11.24 1.21 27.74
N ARG A 72 10.79 2.42 27.40
CA ARG A 72 11.68 3.55 27.08
C ARG A 72 11.80 4.55 28.23
N GLU A 73 12.56 5.62 28.05
CA GLU A 73 12.73 6.68 29.07
C GLU A 73 11.47 7.56 29.24
N ARG A 74 11.44 8.37 30.32
CA ARG A 74 10.37 9.35 30.57
C ARG A 74 10.30 10.37 29.44
N GLY A 75 9.09 10.76 29.04
CA GLY A 75 8.89 11.72 27.95
C GLY A 75 9.17 11.14 26.56
N TYR A 76 9.36 9.82 26.44
CA TYR A 76 9.41 9.17 25.13
C TYR A 76 8.06 9.29 24.43
N ILE A 77 8.06 10.06 23.35
CA ILE A 77 6.97 10.17 22.39
C ILE A 77 7.51 9.58 21.08
N PRO A 78 6.84 8.58 20.45
CA PRO A 78 7.31 8.03 19.19
C PRO A 78 7.42 9.12 18.13
N PHE A 79 8.41 8.99 17.24
CA PHE A 79 8.79 10.03 16.27
C PHE A 79 7.60 10.65 15.53
N LEU A 80 6.66 9.83 15.04
CA LEU A 80 5.48 10.31 14.32
C LEU A 80 4.59 11.22 15.18
N TYR A 81 4.40 10.90 16.46
CA TYR A 81 3.56 11.66 17.39
C TYR A 81 4.24 12.95 17.89
N ARG A 82 5.54 13.13 17.63
CA ARG A 82 6.25 14.38 17.95
C ARG A 82 6.00 15.47 16.92
N PHE A 83 5.81 15.10 15.65
CA PHE A 83 5.74 16.05 14.53
C PHE A 83 4.36 16.10 13.87
N LEU A 84 3.53 15.09 14.07
CA LEU A 84 2.20 15.02 13.46
C LEU A 84 1.11 15.04 14.54
N PRO A 85 -0.06 15.62 14.23
CA PRO A 85 -1.25 15.42 15.03
C PRO A 85 -1.54 13.93 15.22
N PHE A 86 -2.08 13.57 16.38
CA PHE A 86 -2.35 12.19 16.79
C PHE A 86 -3.07 11.36 15.72
N GLN A 87 -4.08 11.94 15.06
CA GLN A 87 -4.87 11.30 14.01
C GLN A 87 -4.00 10.91 12.80
N LEU A 88 -3.11 11.82 12.37
CA LEU A 88 -2.18 11.60 11.27
C LEU A 88 -1.08 10.60 11.64
N ALA A 89 -0.51 10.72 12.83
CA ALA A 89 0.50 9.78 13.33
C ALA A 89 -0.06 8.35 13.38
N SER A 90 -1.27 8.17 13.92
CA SER A 90 -1.92 6.85 13.97
C SER A 90 -2.28 6.32 12.59
N PHE A 91 -2.66 7.17 11.64
CA PHE A 91 -2.91 6.76 10.26
C PHE A 91 -1.61 6.30 9.59
N VAL A 92 -0.52 7.04 9.77
CA VAL A 92 0.79 6.70 9.21
C VAL A 92 1.34 5.41 9.81
N ASP A 93 1.19 5.18 11.11
CA ASP A 93 1.56 3.89 11.74
C ASP A 93 0.84 2.70 11.09
N LEU A 94 -0.46 2.86 10.81
CA LEU A 94 -1.26 1.84 10.14
C LEU A 94 -0.84 1.68 8.67
N ALA A 95 -0.56 2.80 8.01
CA ALA A 95 -0.13 2.86 6.62
C ALA A 95 1.25 2.22 6.43
N ILE A 96 2.24 2.46 7.29
CA ILE A 96 3.59 1.90 7.18
C ILE A 96 3.55 0.36 7.17
N ASN A 97 2.78 -0.24 8.08
CA ASN A 97 2.60 -1.70 8.10
C ASN A 97 1.98 -2.22 6.80
N SER A 98 1.04 -1.48 6.21
CA SER A 98 0.41 -1.86 4.93
C SER A 98 1.27 -1.56 3.69
N LEU A 99 2.04 -0.47 3.71
CA LEU A 99 2.90 0.01 2.63
C LEU A 99 4.09 -0.93 2.43
N GLY A 100 4.67 -1.45 3.53
CA GLY A 100 5.73 -2.46 3.43
C GLY A 100 5.30 -3.70 2.65
N LEU A 101 4.08 -4.17 2.91
CA LEU A 101 3.48 -5.30 2.21
C LEU A 101 3.23 -4.98 0.73
N LEU A 102 2.64 -3.81 0.43
CA LEU A 102 2.46 -3.34 -0.94
C LEU A 102 3.78 -3.21 -1.71
N LEU A 103 4.82 -2.65 -1.09
CA LEU A 103 6.14 -2.50 -1.70
C LEU A 103 6.75 -3.88 -2.02
N THR A 104 6.60 -4.84 -1.11
CA THR A 104 7.09 -6.21 -1.30
C THR A 104 6.36 -6.90 -2.44
N ILE A 105 5.03 -6.74 -2.53
CA ILE A 105 4.24 -7.24 -3.68
C ILE A 105 4.73 -6.62 -4.98
N ILE A 106 4.94 -5.30 -5.02
CA ILE A 106 5.41 -4.59 -6.23
C ILE A 106 6.80 -5.07 -6.65
N LEU A 107 7.71 -5.29 -5.70
CA LEU A 107 9.05 -5.82 -5.98
C LEU A 107 9.00 -7.25 -6.52
N ILE A 108 8.19 -8.12 -5.90
CA ILE A 108 7.97 -9.49 -6.39
C ILE A 108 7.36 -9.46 -7.79
N TYR A 109 6.36 -8.62 -8.01
CA TYR A 109 5.70 -8.44 -9.32
C TYR A 109 6.71 -8.04 -10.41
N ASN A 110 7.57 -7.07 -10.10
CA ASN A 110 8.62 -6.62 -11.03
C ASN A 110 9.69 -7.70 -11.25
N TYR A 111 10.01 -8.50 -10.24
CA TYR A 111 11.03 -9.56 -10.33
C TYR A 111 10.56 -10.77 -11.15
N ILE A 112 9.28 -11.17 -11.05
CA ILE A 112 8.71 -12.29 -11.84
C ILE A 112 8.66 -11.95 -13.34
N GLY A 113 8.81 -10.67 -13.72
CA GLY A 113 8.74 -10.24 -15.12
C GLY A 113 7.32 -10.28 -15.67
N LEU A 114 6.30 -10.16 -14.82
CA LEU A 114 4.92 -10.07 -15.26
C LEU A 114 4.72 -8.80 -16.12
N PRO A 115 3.94 -8.88 -17.21
CA PRO A 115 3.69 -7.73 -18.07
C PRO A 115 3.01 -6.64 -17.27
N LYS A 116 3.49 -5.40 -17.38
CA LYS A 116 2.89 -4.28 -16.63
C LYS A 116 1.42 -4.11 -17.03
N PRO A 117 0.52 -3.65 -16.13
CA PRO A 117 -0.88 -3.45 -16.47
C PRO A 117 -1.08 -2.56 -17.71
N TYR A 118 -0.22 -1.54 -17.85
CA TYR A 118 -0.18 -0.68 -19.03
C TYR A 118 0.13 -1.43 -20.33
N GLU A 119 1.05 -2.40 -20.30
CA GLU A 119 1.38 -3.23 -21.46
C GLU A 119 0.23 -4.15 -21.84
N LEU A 120 -0.48 -4.71 -20.86
CA LEU A 120 -1.68 -5.52 -21.11
C LEU A 120 -2.77 -4.69 -21.81
N TRP A 121 -3.00 -3.47 -21.34
CA TRP A 121 -3.94 -2.54 -21.97
C TRP A 121 -3.52 -2.19 -23.41
N LEU A 122 -2.24 -1.90 -23.64
CA LEU A 122 -1.71 -1.64 -24.99
C LEU A 122 -1.94 -2.83 -25.93
N ARG A 123 -1.63 -4.06 -25.47
CA ARG A 123 -1.85 -5.30 -26.24
C ARG A 123 -3.32 -5.51 -26.57
N HIS A 124 -4.22 -5.25 -25.62
CA HIS A 124 -5.65 -5.39 -25.82
C HIS A 124 -6.16 -4.40 -26.88
N ARG A 125 -5.79 -3.12 -26.75
CA ARG A 125 -6.15 -2.07 -27.69
C ARG A 125 -5.66 -2.37 -29.11
N ALA A 126 -4.43 -2.85 -29.24
CA ALA A 126 -3.86 -3.23 -30.53
C ALA A 126 -4.60 -4.38 -31.21
N ARG A 127 -4.99 -5.41 -30.44
CA ARG A 127 -5.80 -6.52 -30.95
C ARG A 127 -7.16 -6.02 -31.44
N SER A 128 -7.77 -5.09 -30.72
CA SER A 128 -9.03 -4.46 -31.14
C SER A 128 -8.86 -3.70 -32.47
N ASN A 129 -7.84 -2.84 -32.56
CA ASN A 129 -7.55 -2.07 -33.78
C ASN A 129 -7.27 -3.00 -34.97
N LEU A 130 -6.52 -4.09 -34.79
CA LEU A 130 -6.26 -5.07 -35.84
C LEU A 130 -7.52 -5.77 -36.34
N ARG A 131 -8.44 -6.13 -35.42
CA ARG A 131 -9.74 -6.72 -35.80
C ARG A 131 -10.57 -5.76 -36.64
N GLU A 132 -10.56 -4.48 -36.27
CA GLU A 132 -11.28 -3.45 -37.01
C GLU A 132 -10.69 -3.22 -38.40
N ILE A 133 -9.36 -3.17 -38.53
CA ILE A 133 -8.71 -3.09 -39.85
C ILE A 133 -9.04 -4.31 -40.70
N HIS A 134 -8.99 -5.52 -40.13
CA HIS A 134 -9.36 -6.75 -40.83
C HIS A 134 -10.80 -6.70 -41.33
N HIS A 135 -11.74 -6.29 -40.49
CA HIS A 135 -13.14 -6.15 -40.86
C HIS A 135 -13.33 -5.18 -42.04
N LEU A 136 -12.63 -4.03 -42.03
CA LEU A 136 -12.71 -3.06 -43.13
C LEU A 136 -12.08 -3.59 -44.43
N ILE A 137 -10.98 -4.35 -44.35
CA ILE A 137 -10.37 -5.01 -45.50
C ILE A 137 -11.26 -6.14 -46.04
N ASP A 138 -11.94 -6.89 -45.19
CA ASP A 138 -12.87 -7.92 -45.65
C ASP A 138 -14.11 -7.29 -46.30
N LYS A 139 -14.62 -6.19 -45.74
CA LYS A 139 -15.67 -5.37 -46.39
C LYS A 139 -15.22 -4.84 -47.75
N SER A 140 -13.95 -4.49 -47.90
CA SER A 140 -13.42 -3.98 -49.17
C SER A 140 -13.36 -5.01 -50.29
N LYS A 141 -13.50 -6.31 -49.99
CA LYS A 141 -13.57 -7.37 -51.00
C LYS A 141 -14.92 -7.41 -51.72
N SER A 142 -15.98 -7.00 -51.04
CA SER A 142 -17.36 -7.02 -51.57
C SER A 142 -17.88 -5.63 -51.96
N GLN A 143 -17.32 -4.57 -51.39
CA GLN A 143 -17.75 -3.19 -51.62
C GLN A 143 -16.56 -2.23 -51.73
N ILE A 144 -16.73 -1.15 -52.49
CA ILE A 144 -15.71 -0.09 -52.55
C ILE A 144 -15.68 0.66 -51.21
N LEU A 145 -14.51 0.72 -50.58
CA LEU A 145 -14.29 1.51 -49.37
C LEU A 145 -14.58 2.99 -49.60
N THR A 146 -15.31 3.58 -48.65
CA THR A 146 -15.50 5.03 -48.59
C THR A 146 -14.21 5.75 -48.16
N SER A 147 -14.09 7.04 -48.52
CA SER A 147 -12.94 7.88 -48.16
C SER A 147 -12.71 7.97 -46.64
N ASN A 148 -13.79 7.95 -45.85
CA ASN A 148 -13.70 7.93 -44.39
C ASN A 148 -13.16 6.60 -43.86
N GLU A 149 -13.53 5.47 -44.47
CA GLU A 149 -13.04 4.15 -44.06
C GLU A 149 -11.56 3.96 -44.41
N SER A 150 -11.11 4.43 -45.58
CA SER A 150 -9.69 4.38 -45.94
C SER A 150 -8.83 5.27 -45.02
N LYS A 151 -9.34 6.46 -44.68
CA LYS A 151 -8.71 7.34 -43.68
C LYS A 151 -8.70 6.71 -42.28
N LYS A 152 -9.75 5.98 -41.91
CA LYS A 152 -9.81 5.25 -40.63
C LYS A 152 -8.73 4.17 -40.58
N ILE A 153 -8.58 3.37 -41.63
CA ILE A 153 -7.51 2.35 -41.72
C ILE A 153 -6.13 3.00 -41.55
N SER A 154 -5.83 4.09 -42.25
CA SER A 154 -4.51 4.74 -42.14
C SER A 154 -4.25 5.31 -40.75
N THR A 155 -5.26 5.88 -40.08
CA THR A 155 -5.11 6.35 -38.69
C THR A 155 -4.86 5.21 -37.71
N LEU A 156 -5.56 4.07 -37.87
CA LEU A 156 -5.38 2.90 -37.01
C LEU A 156 -3.99 2.26 -37.22
N ILE A 157 -3.52 2.19 -38.46
CA ILE A 157 -2.16 1.73 -38.79
C ILE A 157 -1.11 2.63 -38.13
N ASN A 158 -1.23 3.96 -38.27
CA ASN A 158 -0.31 4.91 -37.63
C ASN A 158 -0.31 4.82 -36.10
N GLN A 159 -1.47 4.56 -35.48
CA GLN A 159 -1.55 4.36 -34.03
C GLN A 159 -0.81 3.09 -33.58
N ILE A 160 -0.93 2.00 -34.35
CA ILE A 160 -0.21 0.75 -34.07
C ILE A 160 1.29 0.94 -34.31
N GLU A 161 1.72 1.65 -35.36
CA GLU A 161 3.17 1.89 -35.57
C GLU A 161 3.82 2.72 -34.48
N LYS A 162 3.11 3.73 -33.97
CA LYS A 162 3.61 4.56 -32.87
C LYS A 162 3.71 3.82 -31.54
N SER A 163 3.02 2.69 -31.37
CA SER A 163 3.18 1.89 -30.15
C SER A 163 4.39 0.96 -30.30
N THR A 164 5.53 1.37 -29.78
CA THR A 164 6.83 0.69 -29.86
C THR A 164 6.92 -0.69 -29.18
N LEU A 165 5.84 -1.17 -28.56
CA LEU A 165 5.78 -2.41 -27.76
C LEU A 165 5.26 -3.63 -28.53
N PHE A 166 5.23 -3.58 -29.86
CA PHE A 166 4.69 -4.69 -30.65
C PHE A 166 5.71 -5.80 -30.92
N HIS A 167 5.41 -6.97 -30.36
CA HIS A 167 6.06 -8.23 -30.70
C HIS A 167 6.12 -8.47 -32.21
N ILE A 168 7.13 -9.22 -32.63
CA ILE A 168 7.38 -9.70 -34.01
C ILE A 168 6.09 -10.20 -34.69
N THR A 169 5.20 -10.87 -33.96
CA THR A 169 3.94 -11.40 -34.50
C THR A 169 2.91 -10.34 -34.89
N VAL A 170 2.91 -9.18 -34.23
CA VAL A 170 2.01 -8.07 -34.57
C VAL A 170 2.58 -7.27 -35.74
N SER A 171 3.91 -7.10 -35.79
CA SER A 171 4.56 -6.41 -36.91
C SER A 171 4.46 -7.19 -38.22
N THR A 172 4.60 -8.53 -38.21
CA THR A 172 4.38 -9.35 -39.40
C THR A 172 2.95 -9.24 -39.93
N ARG A 173 1.94 -9.34 -39.06
CA ARG A 173 0.53 -9.14 -39.44
C ARG A 173 0.24 -7.74 -39.95
N LEU A 174 0.84 -6.71 -39.36
CA LEU A 174 0.69 -5.34 -39.81
C LEU A 174 1.31 -5.13 -41.20
N ASN A 175 2.45 -5.74 -41.49
CA ASN A 175 3.08 -5.69 -42.80
C ASN A 175 2.23 -6.40 -43.88
N GLU A 176 1.62 -7.54 -43.57
CA GLU A 176 0.66 -8.21 -44.47
C GLU A 176 -0.58 -7.35 -44.74
N ILE A 177 -1.10 -6.68 -43.71
CA ILE A 177 -2.24 -5.78 -43.82
C ILE A 177 -1.89 -4.57 -44.71
N LYS A 178 -0.70 -3.98 -44.51
CA LYS A 178 -0.19 -2.89 -45.35
C LYS A 178 -0.06 -3.29 -46.81
N SER A 179 0.51 -4.46 -47.09
CA SER A 179 0.68 -4.91 -48.48
C SER A 179 -0.68 -5.11 -49.18
N LYS A 180 -1.66 -5.69 -48.48
CA LYS A 180 -3.04 -5.84 -48.97
C LYS A 180 -3.71 -4.50 -49.21
N PHE A 181 -3.57 -3.55 -48.29
CA PHE A 181 -4.15 -2.21 -48.42
C PHE A 181 -3.52 -1.42 -49.58
N ASN A 182 -2.20 -1.45 -49.74
CA ASN A 182 -1.52 -0.80 -50.85
C ASN A 182 -1.93 -1.39 -52.21
N ASN A 183 -2.11 -2.71 -52.30
CA ASN A 183 -2.62 -3.38 -53.51
C ASN A 183 -4.09 -3.03 -53.82
N LEU A 184 -4.89 -2.67 -52.80
CA LEU A 184 -6.26 -2.21 -53.00
C LEU A 184 -6.32 -0.76 -53.48
N ILE A 185 -5.39 0.08 -53.05
CA ILE A 185 -5.27 1.46 -53.51
C ILE A 185 -4.73 1.52 -54.94
N SER A 186 -3.75 0.69 -55.31
CA SER A 186 -3.15 0.70 -56.65
C SER A 186 -4.05 0.12 -57.75
N LYS A 187 -5.10 -0.63 -57.39
CA LYS A 187 -6.11 -1.17 -58.30
C LYS A 187 -7.28 -0.21 -58.58
N LYS A 188 -7.34 0.92 -57.87
CA LYS A 188 -8.31 1.99 -58.07
C LYS A 188 -7.74 3.04 -59.01
#